data_AF-A0A4Q8UKS5-F1
#
_entry.id   AF-A0A4Q8UKS5-F1
#
_cell.length_a   1.000
_cell.length_b   1.000
_cell.length_c   1.000
_cell.angle_alpha   90.00
_cell.angle_beta   90.00
_cell.angle_gamma   90.00
#
_symmetry.space_group_name_H-M   'P 1'
#
loop_
_entity.id
_entity.type
_entity.pdbx_description
1 polymer ?
#
loop_
_entity_poly.entity_id
_entity_poly.type
_entity_poly.pdbx_seq_one_letter_code
_entity_poly.pdbx_strand_id
1 'polypeptide(L)'
;MASNHYKQKRYLPAFKALSDAFQLAPNNIHIALNLLQTLAAISEMKSFEEEHTVGLQRCLSILAASTLNEEQQEKYNRYLEMLPSQEELSVKDAS
;
A
#
# COMPACT_ATOMS: atom_id res chain seq x y z
N MET A 1 -27.80 -1.28 -1.89
CA MET A 1 -26.34 -1.34 -2.16
C MET A 1 -25.61 -0.39 -1.20
N ALA A 2 -25.35 -0.80 0.05
CA ALA A 2 -24.81 0.09 1.11
C ALA A 2 -23.53 -0.45 1.81
N SER A 3 -23.05 -1.64 1.44
CA SER A 3 -21.93 -2.27 2.14
C SER A 3 -20.56 -1.84 1.61
N ASN A 4 -20.48 -1.30 0.38
CA ASN A 4 -19.19 -0.93 -0.22
C ASN A 4 -18.63 0.40 0.34
N HIS A 5 -19.50 1.36 0.64
CA HIS A 5 -19.09 2.66 1.19
C HIS A 5 -18.54 2.58 2.62
N TYR A 6 -18.95 1.58 3.42
CA TYR A 6 -18.51 1.46 4.81
C TYR A 6 -17.04 1.02 4.91
N LYS A 7 -16.63 0.14 3.99
CA LYS A 7 -15.25 -0.34 3.87
C LYS A 7 -14.35 0.79 3.37
N GLN A 8 -14.68 1.41 2.24
CA GLN A 8 -13.93 2.54 1.67
C GLN A 8 -13.68 3.68 2.68
N LYS A 9 -14.66 4.00 3.54
CA LYS A 9 -14.52 5.05 4.57
C LYS A 9 -13.45 4.79 5.63
N ARG A 10 -13.01 3.54 5.82
CA ARG A 10 -12.02 3.16 6.84
C ARG A 10 -10.60 2.99 6.30
N TYR A 11 -10.42 2.69 5.02
CA TYR A 11 -9.08 2.50 4.44
C TYR A 11 -8.34 3.82 4.22
N LEU A 12 -9.04 4.87 3.76
CA LEU A 12 -8.47 6.22 3.62
C LEU A 12 -7.83 6.75 4.92
N PRO A 13 -8.54 6.77 6.07
CA PRO A 13 -7.92 7.21 7.32
C PRO A 13 -6.82 6.25 7.81
N ALA A 14 -6.92 4.95 7.52
CA ALA A 14 -5.85 3.99 7.84
C ALA A 14 -4.58 4.26 7.02
N PHE A 15 -4.72 4.48 5.71
CA PHE A 15 -3.63 4.86 4.82
C PHE A 15 -2.96 6.14 5.32
N LYS A 16 -3.76 7.17 5.65
CA LYS A 16 -3.23 8.44 6.15
C LYS A 16 -2.45 8.27 7.46
N ALA A 17 -3.03 7.58 8.45
CA ALA A 17 -2.35 7.32 9.72
C ALA A 17 -1.06 6.51 9.56
N LEU A 18 -1.06 5.50 8.68
CA LEU A 18 0.11 4.69 8.40
C LEU A 18 1.17 5.46 7.58
N SER A 19 0.75 6.33 6.66
CA SER A 19 1.63 7.20 5.90
C SER A 19 2.31 8.22 6.82
N ASP A 20 1.57 8.85 7.74
CA ASP A 20 2.11 9.76 8.73
C ASP A 20 3.10 9.03 9.66
N ALA A 21 2.72 7.84 10.14
CA ALA A 21 3.60 7.00 10.95
C ALA A 21 4.87 6.57 10.18
N PHE A 22 4.74 6.29 8.89
CA PHE A 22 5.86 5.94 8.02
C PHE A 22 6.77 7.14 7.76
N GLN A 23 6.24 8.35 7.65
CA GLN A 23 7.06 9.57 7.58
C GLN A 23 7.86 9.80 8.87
N LEU A 24 7.26 9.52 10.03
CA LEU A 24 7.94 9.63 11.33
C LEU A 24 8.98 8.52 11.56
N ALA A 25 8.71 7.32 11.06
CA ALA A 25 9.56 6.14 11.24
C ALA A 25 9.73 5.36 9.91
N PRO A 26 10.47 5.91 8.94
CA PRO A 26 10.59 5.32 7.61
C PRO A 26 11.31 3.96 7.62
N ASN A 27 12.23 3.74 8.54
CA ASN A 27 12.97 2.47 8.65
C ASN A 27 12.22 1.38 9.41
N ASN A 28 10.97 1.62 9.82
CA ASN A 28 10.20 0.63 10.55
C ASN A 28 9.46 -0.32 9.59
N ILE A 29 10.04 -1.51 9.41
CA ILE A 29 9.52 -2.57 8.54
C ILE A 29 8.07 -2.92 8.87
N HIS A 30 7.65 -2.92 10.14
CA HIS A 30 6.27 -3.22 10.51
C HIS A 30 5.28 -2.18 10.00
N ILE A 31 5.64 -0.89 10.09
CA ILE A 31 4.79 0.20 9.58
C ILE A 31 4.72 0.11 8.06
N ALA A 32 5.85 -0.14 7.40
CA ALA A 32 5.91 -0.31 5.95
C ALA A 32 5.06 -1.50 5.48
N LEU A 33 5.14 -2.68 6.12
CA LEU A 33 4.31 -3.83 5.78
C LEU A 33 2.82 -3.57 6.01
N ASN A 34 2.45 -2.88 7.10
CA ASN A 34 1.05 -2.51 7.36
C ASN A 34 0.53 -1.50 6.33
N LEU A 35 1.36 -0.56 5.90
CA LEU A 35 1.04 0.39 4.84
C LEU A 35 0.83 -0.33 3.50
N LEU A 36 1.73 -1.25 3.14
CA LEU A 36 1.64 -2.09 1.96
C LEU A 36 0.37 -2.95 1.95
N GLN A 37 0.04 -3.57 3.09
CA GLN A 37 -1.21 -4.32 3.24
C GLN A 37 -2.45 -3.44 3.04
N THR A 38 -2.43 -2.22 3.57
CA THR A 38 -3.56 -1.28 3.42
C THR A 38 -3.72 -0.86 1.97
N LEU A 39 -2.61 -0.61 1.27
CA LEU A 39 -2.59 -0.30 -0.15
C LEU A 39 -3.10 -1.46 -1.02
N ALA A 40 -2.71 -2.70 -0.70
CA ALA A 40 -3.25 -3.90 -1.35
C ALA A 40 -4.77 -4.06 -1.12
N ALA A 41 -5.27 -3.73 0.07
CA ALA A 41 -6.71 -3.74 0.33
C ALA A 41 -7.45 -2.62 -0.44
N ILE A 42 -6.81 -1.46 -0.64
CA ILE A 42 -7.36 -0.35 -1.43
C ILE A 42 -7.39 -0.71 -2.93
N SER A 43 -6.36 -1.40 -3.44
CA SER A 43 -6.30 -1.82 -4.85
C SER A 43 -7.42 -2.80 -5.20
N GLU A 44 -7.73 -3.76 -4.33
CA GLU A 44 -8.89 -4.66 -4.51
C GLU A 44 -10.22 -3.89 -4.66
N MET A 45 -10.35 -2.73 -4.03
CA MET A 45 -11.56 -1.90 -4.09
C MET A 45 -11.62 -1.01 -5.34
N LYS A 46 -10.69 -1.14 -6.29
CA LYS A 46 -10.56 -0.30 -7.49
C LYS A 46 -10.59 1.21 -7.18
N SER A 47 -10.18 1.58 -5.97
CA SER A 47 -10.16 2.97 -5.46
C SER A 47 -8.72 3.46 -5.31
N PHE A 48 -7.83 2.99 -6.20
CA PHE A 48 -6.43 3.33 -6.19
C PHE A 48 -6.23 4.71 -6.83
N GLU A 49 -5.60 5.60 -6.08
CA GLU A 49 -5.40 7.01 -6.42
C GLU A 49 -3.90 7.29 -6.52
N GLU A 50 -3.53 8.43 -7.09
CA GLU A 50 -2.14 8.79 -7.32
C GLU A 50 -1.35 8.89 -6.00
N GLU A 51 -1.98 9.40 -4.93
CA GLU A 51 -1.37 9.42 -3.58
C GLU A 51 -1.02 8.02 -3.06
N HIS A 52 -1.85 7.03 -3.39
CA HIS A 52 -1.63 5.63 -3.04
C HIS A 52 -0.43 5.06 -3.83
N THR A 53 -0.29 5.41 -5.11
CA THR A 53 0.87 5.04 -5.95
C THR A 53 2.17 5.59 -5.39
N VAL A 54 2.21 6.87 -5.04
CA VAL A 54 3.41 7.52 -4.49
C VAL A 54 3.79 6.90 -3.14
N GLY A 55 2.81 6.67 -2.26
CA GLY A 55 3.00 5.99 -0.99
C GLY A 55 3.52 4.56 -1.16
N LEU A 56 2.95 3.83 -2.13
CA LEU A 56 3.36 2.47 -2.47
C LEU A 56 4.82 2.41 -2.93
N GLN A 57 5.22 3.22 -3.90
CA GLN A 57 6.58 3.21 -4.45
C GLN A 57 7.64 3.49 -3.38
N ARG A 58 7.38 4.43 -2.47
CA ARG A 58 8.26 4.70 -1.32
C ARG A 58 8.34 3.49 -0.40
N CYS A 59 7.20 2.90 -0.07
CA CYS A 59 7.12 1.75 0.80
C CYS A 59 7.89 0.55 0.23
N LEU A 60 7.70 0.25 -1.06
CA LEU A 60 8.41 -0.81 -1.77
C LEU A 60 9.93 -0.57 -1.79
N SER A 61 10.35 0.68 -2.05
CA SER A 61 11.77 1.03 -2.09
C SER A 61 12.45 0.80 -0.74
N ILE A 62 11.78 1.15 0.37
CA ILE A 62 12.32 0.89 1.72
C ILE A 62 12.31 -0.59 2.05
N LEU A 63 11.22 -1.31 1.76
CA LEU A 63 11.12 -2.74 2.04
C LEU A 63 12.14 -3.55 1.25
N ALA A 64 12.38 -3.17 -0.01
CA ALA A 64 13.40 -3.80 -0.86
C ALA A 64 14.84 -3.52 -0.39
N ALA A 65 15.09 -2.34 0.20
CA ALA A 65 16.38 -1.99 0.79
C ALA A 65 16.58 -2.55 2.20
N SER A 66 15.51 -3.00 2.86
CA SER A 66 15.53 -3.50 4.24
C SER A 66 15.79 -4.99 4.28
N THR A 67 16.41 -5.46 5.37
CA THR A 67 16.59 -6.90 5.60
C THR A 67 15.31 -7.48 6.22
N LEU A 68 14.46 -8.08 5.39
CA LEU A 68 13.25 -8.76 5.83
C LEU A 68 13.57 -10.16 6.36
N ASN A 69 12.93 -10.57 7.44
CA ASN A 69 12.94 -11.98 7.87
C ASN A 69 11.98 -12.81 7.01
N GLU A 70 12.02 -14.15 7.14
CA GLU A 70 11.20 -15.06 6.34
C GLU A 70 9.69 -14.73 6.39
N GLU A 71 9.14 -14.48 7.58
CA GLU A 71 7.72 -14.15 7.76
C GLU A 71 7.36 -12.79 7.10
N GLN A 72 8.24 -11.80 7.22
CA GLN A 72 8.08 -10.48 6.61
C GLN A 72 8.18 -10.55 5.09
N GLN A 73 9.10 -11.38 4.57
CA GLN A 73 9.28 -11.61 3.14
C GLN A 73 8.05 -12.30 2.53
N GLU A 74 7.49 -13.31 3.21
CA GLU A 74 6.25 -13.95 2.77
C GLU A 74 5.08 -12.96 2.71
N LYS A 75 4.93 -12.12 3.74
CA LYS A 75 3.89 -11.07 3.76
C LYS A 75 4.10 -10.09 2.62
N TYR A 76 5.33 -9.62 2.42
CA TYR A 76 5.70 -8.72 1.34
C TYR A 76 5.32 -9.30 -0.04
N ASN A 77 5.71 -10.54 -0.31
CA ASN A 77 5.40 -11.23 -1.57
C ASN A 77 3.88 -11.38 -1.76
N ARG A 78 3.15 -11.79 -0.71
CA ARG A 78 1.69 -11.92 -0.75
C ARG A 78 0.99 -10.59 -1.08
N TYR A 79 1.46 -9.48 -0.49
CA TYR A 79 0.85 -8.17 -0.77
C TYR A 79 1.21 -7.67 -2.17
N LEU A 80 2.40 -8.00 -2.68
CA LEU A 80 2.77 -7.70 -4.07
C LEU A 80 1.86 -8.39 -5.08
N GLU A 81 1.46 -9.64 -4.82
CA GLU A 81 0.52 -10.37 -5.69
C GLU A 81 -0.90 -9.76 -5.71
N MET A 82 -1.29 -9.05 -4.65
CA MET A 82 -2.60 -8.37 -4.55
C MET A 82 -2.61 -6.99 -5.22
N LEU A 83 -1.43 -6.42 -5.48
CA LEU A 83 -1.33 -5.13 -6.12
C LEU A 83 -1.59 -5.25 -7.63
N PRO A 84 -2.15 -4.20 -8.26
CA PRO A 84 -2.31 -4.19 -9.70
C PRO A 84 -0.93 -4.28 -10.34
N SER A 85 -0.86 -4.92 -11.51
CA SER A 85 0.39 -4.99 -12.27
C SER A 85 0.93 -3.56 -12.47
N GLN A 86 2.25 -3.38 -12.37
CA GLN A 86 2.89 -2.05 -12.46
C GLN A 86 2.50 -1.30 -13.77
N GLU A 87 2.09 -2.03 -14.81
CA GLU A 87 1.51 -1.48 -16.04
C GLU A 87 0.18 -0.75 -15.83
N GLU A 88 -0.73 -1.24 -14.97
CA GLU A 88 -2.03 -0.60 -14.71
C GLU A 88 -1.91 0.68 -13.87
N LEU A 89 -0.89 0.79 -13.03
CA LEU A 89 -0.63 2.00 -12.23
C LEU A 89 -0.09 3.17 -13.07
N SER A 90 0.46 2.90 -14.25
CA SER A 90 1.06 3.89 -15.16
C SER A 90 0.06 4.53 -16.14
N VAL A 91 -1.13 3.94 -16.33
CA VAL A 91 -2.05 4.34 -17.43
C VAL A 91 -2.88 5.60 -17.13
N LYS A 92 -2.79 6.20 -15.93
CA LYS A 92 -3.58 7.39 -15.60
C LYS A 92 -3.02 8.72 -16.13
N ASP A 93 -1.88 8.73 -16.83
CA ASP A 93 -1.26 9.95 -17.39
C ASP A 93 -1.57 10.24 -18.86
N ALA A 94 -2.45 9.48 -19.53
CA ALA A 94 -2.85 9.76 -20.92
C ALA A 94 -4.33 10.16 -21.01
N SER A 95 -4.63 11.41 -20.62
CA SER A 95 -5.82 12.14 -21.09
C SER A 95 -5.53 12.85 -22.41
#